data_AF-A0A9P5TW00-F1
#
_entry.id   AF-A0A9P5TW00-F1
#
_cell.length_a   1.000
_cell.length_b   1.000
_cell.length_c   1.000
_cell.angle_alpha   90.00
_cell.angle_beta   90.00
_cell.angle_gamma   90.00
#
_symmetry.space_group_name_H-M   'P 1'
#
loop_
_entity.id
_entity.type
_entity.pdbx_description
1 polymer ?
#
loop_
_entity_poly.entity_id
_entity_poly.type
_entity_poly.pdbx_seq_one_letter_code
_entity_poly.pdbx_strand_id
1 'polypeptide(L)'
;VKKARLLIFDKGKSITSKDVKYLLDFMSLTATENAFSKAFFEYGFQQFQLEATDILHEFELGEWRRVFIHLLRILEAYQKSRAKDELDHRYQSLPTFTAGTICRFSKSVSSLKKMTVHNFEDIL
;
A
#
# COMPACT_ATOMS: atom_id res chain seq x y z
N VAL A 1 -3.40 13.12 -19.99
CA VAL A 1 -2.16 12.55 -20.61
C VAL A 1 -1.94 13.00 -22.07
N LYS A 2 -2.79 12.64 -23.06
CA LYS A 2 -2.59 13.05 -24.49
C LYS A 2 -2.28 14.53 -24.70
N LYS A 3 -3.08 15.43 -24.10
CA LYS A 3 -2.85 16.89 -24.18
C LYS A 3 -1.49 17.31 -23.61
N ALA A 4 -1.08 16.74 -22.47
CA ALA A 4 0.22 17.03 -21.88
C ALA A 4 1.38 16.52 -22.76
N ARG A 5 1.22 15.35 -23.40
CA ARG A 5 2.20 14.82 -24.37
C ARG A 5 2.36 15.72 -25.59
N LEU A 6 1.27 16.23 -26.16
CA LEU A 6 1.33 17.21 -27.27
C LEU A 6 2.12 18.47 -26.85
N LEU A 7 1.91 18.96 -25.62
CA LEU A 7 2.67 20.11 -25.12
C LEU A 7 4.17 19.81 -24.98
N ILE A 8 4.53 18.64 -24.48
CA ILE A 8 5.92 18.25 -24.24
C ILE A 8 6.65 17.94 -25.54
N PHE A 9 6.10 17.02 -26.35
CA PHE A 9 6.80 16.45 -27.50
C PHE A 9 6.65 17.29 -28.77
N ASP A 10 5.48 17.89 -29.01
CA ASP A 10 5.24 18.62 -30.25
C ASP A 10 5.50 20.12 -30.09
N LYS A 11 5.26 20.66 -28.88
CA LYS A 11 5.46 22.09 -28.58
C LYS A 11 6.70 22.37 -27.74
N GLY A 12 7.47 21.37 -27.37
CA GLY A 12 8.74 21.52 -26.62
C GLY A 12 8.59 22.14 -25.23
N LYS A 13 7.40 22.10 -24.62
CA LYS A 13 7.19 22.65 -23.27
C LYS A 13 7.87 21.77 -22.24
N SER A 14 8.53 22.41 -21.26
CA SER A 14 9.07 21.70 -20.10
C SER A 14 7.98 20.93 -19.35
N ILE A 15 8.31 19.75 -18.83
CA ILE A 15 7.46 18.97 -17.93
C ILE A 15 7.06 19.78 -16.69
N THR A 16 7.92 20.69 -16.24
CA THR A 16 7.66 21.56 -15.10
C THR A 16 6.85 22.82 -15.42
N SER A 17 6.47 23.02 -16.69
CA SER A 17 5.71 24.20 -17.10
C SER A 17 4.31 24.22 -16.47
N LYS A 18 3.79 25.42 -16.22
CA LYS A 18 2.45 25.62 -15.63
C LYS A 18 1.36 24.87 -16.41
N ASP A 19 1.43 24.94 -17.74
CA ASP A 19 0.44 24.30 -18.64
C ASP A 19 0.46 22.77 -18.51
N VAL A 20 1.64 22.16 -18.40
CA VAL A 20 1.79 20.71 -18.26
C VAL A 20 1.40 20.27 -16.85
N LYS A 21 1.86 20.97 -15.82
CA LYS A 21 1.50 20.72 -14.42
C LYS A 21 0.01 20.80 -14.17
N TYR A 22 -0.66 21.82 -14.70
CA TYR A 22 -2.12 21.97 -14.58
C TYR A 22 -2.89 20.75 -15.12
N LEU A 23 -2.36 20.09 -16.16
CA LEU A 23 -2.98 18.92 -16.77
C LEU A 23 -2.69 17.59 -16.05
N LEU A 24 -1.65 17.53 -15.21
CA LEU A 24 -1.12 16.27 -14.65
C LEU A 24 -1.16 16.23 -13.12
N ASP A 25 -0.83 17.33 -12.44
CA ASP A 25 -0.57 17.34 -10.99
C ASP A 25 -1.82 17.03 -10.16
N PHE A 26 -3.02 17.46 -10.60
CA PHE A 26 -4.27 17.26 -9.84
C PHE A 26 -4.56 15.78 -9.54
N MET A 27 -4.17 14.88 -10.44
CA MET A 27 -4.32 13.43 -10.28
C MET A 27 -2.97 12.72 -10.13
N SER A 28 -1.90 13.47 -9.85
CA SER A 28 -0.53 12.93 -9.77
C SER A 28 -0.13 12.08 -10.99
N LEU A 29 -0.58 12.49 -12.18
CA LEU A 29 -0.38 11.74 -13.41
C LEU A 29 1.00 12.03 -14.02
N THR A 30 1.50 11.08 -14.81
CA THR A 30 2.67 11.29 -15.66
C THR A 30 2.27 11.43 -17.13
N ALA A 31 3.15 11.98 -17.96
CA ALA A 31 2.94 12.05 -19.42
C ALA A 31 3.17 10.71 -20.15
N THR A 32 3.08 9.59 -19.42
CA THR A 32 3.30 8.24 -19.92
C THR A 32 1.97 7.62 -20.32
N GLU A 33 1.89 7.08 -21.53
CA GLU A 33 0.83 6.15 -21.92
C GLU A 33 1.38 4.74 -21.81
N ASN A 34 0.63 3.82 -21.22
CA ASN A 34 1.02 2.41 -21.15
C ASN A 34 0.11 1.56 -22.05
N ALA A 35 0.44 0.27 -22.20
CA ALA A 35 -0.31 -0.63 -23.06
C ALA A 35 -1.77 -0.84 -22.60
N PHE A 36 -2.00 -0.90 -21.28
CA PHE A 36 -3.31 -1.12 -20.68
C PHE A 36 -4.24 0.07 -20.91
N SER A 37 -3.75 1.29 -20.70
CA SER A 37 -4.52 2.51 -20.96
C SER A 37 -4.88 2.62 -22.43
N LYS A 38 -4.02 2.20 -23.35
CA LYS A 38 -4.36 2.18 -24.78
C LYS A 38 -5.37 1.09 -25.15
N ALA A 39 -5.19 -0.12 -24.63
CA ALA A 39 -6.05 -1.27 -24.95
C ALA A 39 -7.46 -1.13 -24.37
N PHE A 40 -7.58 -0.55 -23.18
CA PHE A 40 -8.83 -0.53 -22.43
C PHE A 40 -9.56 0.82 -22.42
N PHE A 41 -8.98 1.87 -23.04
CA PHE A 41 -9.59 3.20 -23.11
C PHE A 41 -10.98 3.20 -23.73
N GLU A 42 -11.17 2.42 -24.81
CA GLU A 42 -12.44 2.37 -25.55
C GLU A 42 -13.59 1.77 -24.73
N TYR A 43 -13.26 0.95 -23.73
CA TYR A 43 -14.23 0.35 -22.82
C TYR A 43 -14.50 1.22 -21.58
N GLY A 44 -13.90 2.42 -21.50
CA GLY A 44 -14.02 3.30 -20.33
C GLY A 44 -13.36 2.74 -19.07
N PHE A 45 -12.49 1.74 -19.21
CA PHE A 45 -11.88 1.04 -18.09
C PHE A 45 -10.61 1.76 -17.63
N GLN A 46 -10.54 2.06 -16.33
CA GLN A 46 -9.43 2.76 -15.72
C GLN A 46 -8.46 1.76 -15.10
N GLN A 47 -7.28 1.61 -15.71
CA GLN A 47 -6.24 0.69 -15.24
C GLN A 47 -5.82 0.86 -13.77
N PHE A 48 -5.94 2.08 -13.22
CA PHE A 48 -5.62 2.34 -11.82
C PHE A 48 -6.58 1.60 -10.86
N GLN A 49 -7.66 1.04 -11.36
CA GLN A 49 -8.57 0.17 -10.62
C GLN A 49 -8.12 -1.30 -10.61
N LEU A 50 -7.15 -1.69 -11.46
CA LEU A 50 -6.53 -3.02 -11.43
C LEU A 50 -5.49 -3.14 -10.33
N GLU A 51 -4.80 -2.05 -10.06
CA GLU A 51 -3.81 -1.98 -8.99
C GLU A 51 -4.58 -1.88 -7.67
N ALA A 52 -4.88 -3.03 -7.08
CA ALA A 52 -5.15 -3.06 -5.65
C ALA A 52 -3.93 -2.44 -4.98
N THR A 53 -4.11 -1.27 -4.37
CA THR A 53 -3.05 -0.60 -3.61
C THR A 53 -2.62 -1.55 -2.50
N ASP A 54 -1.60 -2.34 -2.78
CA ASP A 54 -0.98 -3.22 -1.81
C ASP A 54 0.05 -2.40 -1.06
N ILE A 55 -0.29 -2.04 0.18
CA ILE A 55 0.59 -1.28 1.05
C ILE A 55 1.92 -2.06 1.24
N LEU A 56 1.94 -3.39 1.11
CA LEU A 56 3.18 -4.19 1.17
C LEU A 56 4.06 -4.01 -0.08
N HIS A 57 3.50 -3.62 -1.22
CA HIS A 57 4.29 -3.27 -2.40
C HIS A 57 4.94 -1.89 -2.28
N GLU A 58 4.29 -0.97 -1.58
CA GLU A 58 4.75 0.41 -1.39
C GLU A 58 5.65 0.58 -0.16
N PHE A 59 5.53 -0.30 0.83
CA PHE A 59 6.28 -0.25 2.09
C PHE A 59 7.31 -1.36 2.15
N GLU A 60 8.59 -1.01 2.35
CA GLU A 60 9.60 -2.03 2.62
C GLU A 60 9.26 -2.77 3.91
N LEU A 61 9.33 -4.11 3.89
CA LEU A 61 9.06 -4.98 5.05
C LEU A 61 9.82 -4.55 6.32
N GLY A 62 11.05 -4.05 6.18
CA GLY A 62 11.86 -3.55 7.29
C GLY A 62 11.27 -2.28 7.94
N GLU A 63 10.68 -1.41 7.14
CA GLU A 63 10.03 -0.18 7.57
C GLU A 63 8.74 -0.50 8.33
N TRP A 64 7.92 -1.42 7.80
CA TRP A 64 6.71 -1.88 8.48
C TRP A 64 7.05 -2.47 9.85
N ARG A 65 8.04 -3.36 9.92
CA ARG A 65 8.49 -3.94 11.19
C ARG A 65 8.88 -2.87 12.21
N ARG A 66 9.55 -1.80 11.77
CA ARG A 66 9.95 -0.70 12.66
C ARG A 66 8.73 0.07 13.18
N VAL A 67 7.76 0.35 12.30
CA VAL A 67 6.48 0.99 12.68
C VAL A 67 5.70 0.11 13.65
N PHE A 68 5.58 -1.19 13.38
CA PHE A 68 4.85 -2.12 14.23
C PHE A 68 5.45 -2.22 15.64
N ILE A 69 6.79 -2.31 15.75
CA ILE A 69 7.49 -2.27 17.05
C ILE A 69 7.20 -0.95 17.78
N HIS A 70 7.17 0.17 17.06
CA HIS A 70 6.86 1.46 17.65
C HIS A 70 5.43 1.51 18.20
N LEU A 71 4.45 1.00 17.45
CA LEU A 71 3.06 0.88 17.90
C LEU A 71 2.93 0.01 19.16
N LEU A 72 3.65 -1.12 19.22
CA LEU A 72 3.67 -1.98 20.41
C LEU A 72 4.22 -1.26 21.65
N ARG A 73 5.21 -0.37 21.48
CA ARG A 73 5.75 0.47 22.58
C ARG A 73 4.75 1.54 23.02
N ILE A 74 4.02 2.15 22.09
CA ILE A 74 2.96 3.11 22.42
C ILE A 74 1.86 2.41 23.22
N LEU A 75 1.43 1.22 22.80
CA LEU A 75 0.45 0.41 23.52
C LEU A 75 0.92 0.06 24.94
N GLU A 76 2.19 -0.30 25.10
CA GLU A 76 2.80 -0.56 26.41
C GLU A 76 2.83 0.66 27.31
N ALA A 77 3.11 1.84 26.74
CA ALA A 77 3.11 3.10 27.47
C ALA A 77 1.68 3.52 27.88
N TYR A 78 0.68 3.23 27.04
CA TYR A 78 -0.73 3.51 27.32
C TYR A 78 -1.27 2.62 28.45
N GLN A 79 -1.08 1.29 28.34
CA GLN A 79 -1.62 0.35 29.33
C GLN A 79 -0.79 -0.93 29.44
N LYS A 80 0.45 -0.82 29.95
CA LYS A 80 1.39 -1.91 30.32
C LYS A 80 1.13 -3.22 29.57
N SER A 81 0.82 -4.31 30.27
CA SER A 81 0.63 -5.64 29.68
C SER A 81 -0.75 -5.82 29.05
N ARG A 82 -1.79 -5.22 29.64
CA ARG A 82 -3.19 -5.45 29.26
C ARG A 82 -3.47 -5.11 27.79
N ALA A 83 -2.88 -4.02 27.28
CA ALA A 83 -3.08 -3.61 25.88
C ALA A 83 -2.46 -4.63 24.88
N LYS A 84 -1.32 -5.24 25.22
CA LYS A 84 -0.69 -6.27 24.39
C LYS A 84 -1.45 -7.59 24.43
N ASP A 85 -1.96 -7.97 25.60
CA ASP A 85 -2.78 -9.17 25.75
C ASP A 85 -4.07 -9.07 24.93
N GLU A 86 -4.70 -7.89 24.93
CA GLU A 86 -5.90 -7.63 24.12
C GLU A 86 -5.59 -7.65 22.61
N LEU A 87 -4.46 -7.09 22.19
CA LEU A 87 -3.99 -7.16 20.80
C LEU A 87 -3.84 -8.62 20.36
N ASP A 88 -3.14 -9.44 21.14
CA ASP A 88 -2.91 -10.85 20.85
C ASP A 88 -4.24 -11.63 20.79
N HIS A 89 -5.17 -11.35 21.71
CA HIS A 89 -6.51 -11.95 21.68
C HIS A 89 -7.28 -11.60 20.40
N ARG A 90 -7.21 -10.34 19.95
CA ARG A 90 -7.89 -9.90 18.72
C ARG A 90 -7.34 -10.63 17.48
N TYR A 91 -6.02 -10.73 17.33
CA TYR A 91 -5.41 -11.48 16.23
C TYR A 91 -5.76 -12.97 16.25
N GLN A 92 -5.83 -13.59 17.43
CA GLN A 92 -6.27 -14.98 17.56
C GLN A 92 -7.75 -15.18 17.20
N SER A 93 -8.57 -14.15 17.39
CA SER A 93 -10.01 -14.18 17.11
C SER A 93 -10.34 -13.95 15.64
N LEU A 94 -9.37 -13.52 14.82
CA LEU A 94 -9.57 -13.36 13.39
C LEU A 94 -9.84 -14.74 12.76
N PRO A 95 -10.91 -14.87 11.95
CA PRO A 95 -11.20 -16.12 11.29
C PRO A 95 -10.05 -16.47 10.34
N THR A 96 -9.56 -17.70 10.42
CA THR A 96 -8.64 -18.20 9.40
C THR A 96 -9.40 -18.26 8.08
N PHE A 97 -8.92 -17.58 7.06
CA PHE A 97 -9.45 -17.75 5.71
C PHE A 97 -8.86 -19.04 5.13
N THR A 98 -9.44 -20.18 5.52
CA THR A 98 -8.95 -21.54 5.21
C THR A 98 -8.97 -21.90 3.72
N ALA A 99 -9.46 -21.00 2.85
CA ALA A 99 -9.38 -21.11 1.39
C ALA A 99 -8.49 -20.02 0.73
N GLY A 100 -7.79 -19.18 1.52
CA GLY A 100 -6.96 -18.06 1.06
C GLY A 100 -5.58 -18.01 1.71
N THR A 101 -4.80 -16.99 1.35
CA THR A 101 -3.37 -16.81 1.71
C THR A 101 -3.11 -16.52 3.19
N ILE A 102 -4.11 -16.02 3.93
CA ILE A 102 -3.95 -15.57 5.32
C ILE A 102 -3.96 -16.77 6.26
N CYS A 103 -2.81 -17.01 6.89
CA CYS A 103 -2.61 -18.10 7.83
C CYS A 103 -3.08 -17.75 9.24
N ARG A 104 -3.24 -18.76 10.09
CA ARG A 104 -3.60 -18.54 11.49
C ARG A 104 -2.47 -17.78 12.21
N PHE A 105 -2.78 -16.64 12.81
CA PHE A 105 -1.81 -15.88 13.60
C PHE A 105 -1.27 -16.68 14.78
N SER A 106 -0.02 -16.38 15.17
CA SER A 106 0.61 -17.00 16.33
C SER A 106 -0.10 -16.60 17.63
N LYS A 107 0.09 -17.38 18.70
CA LYS A 107 -0.49 -17.07 20.01
C LYS A 107 -0.05 -15.73 20.60
N SER A 108 1.08 -15.17 20.18
CA SER A 108 1.52 -13.86 20.65
C SER A 108 2.24 -13.09 19.56
N VAL A 109 1.46 -12.29 18.83
CA VAL A 109 1.95 -11.38 17.79
C VAL A 109 2.79 -10.27 18.42
N SER A 110 2.37 -9.79 19.59
CA SER A 110 3.08 -8.75 20.36
C SER A 110 4.49 -9.16 20.79
N SER A 111 4.76 -10.46 20.93
CA SER A 111 6.08 -10.98 21.30
C SER A 111 7.09 -10.95 20.16
N LEU A 112 6.63 -10.86 18.91
CA LEU A 112 7.44 -10.89 17.68
C LEU A 112 8.34 -12.14 17.55
N LYS A 113 8.07 -13.21 18.31
CA LYS A 113 8.88 -14.42 18.30
C LYS A 113 8.47 -15.34 17.15
N LYS A 114 9.46 -15.89 16.44
CA LYS A 114 9.27 -16.88 15.37
C LYS A 114 8.30 -16.41 14.26
N MET A 115 8.30 -15.13 13.95
CA MET A 115 7.55 -14.60 12.82
C MET A 115 8.32 -14.82 11.52
N THR A 116 7.70 -15.49 10.56
CA THR A 116 8.15 -15.53 9.17
C THR A 116 7.82 -14.21 8.47
N VAL A 117 8.43 -13.97 7.30
CA VAL A 117 8.14 -12.78 6.48
C VAL A 117 6.65 -12.68 6.15
N HIS A 118 6.05 -13.79 5.71
CA HIS A 118 4.61 -13.89 5.46
C HIS A 118 3.74 -13.48 6.66
N ASN A 119 4.15 -13.83 7.89
CA ASN A 119 3.41 -13.41 9.08
C ASN A 119 3.54 -11.91 9.38
N PHE A 120 4.61 -11.25 8.92
CA PHE A 120 4.73 -9.79 9.01
C PHE A 120 3.85 -9.08 7.98
N GLU A 121 3.67 -9.70 6.81
CA GLU A 121 2.74 -9.23 5.78
C GLU A 121 1.30 -9.34 6.27
N ASP A 122 0.91 -10.50 6.82
CA ASP A 122 -0.46 -10.76 7.28
C ASP A 122 -0.92 -9.87 8.47
N ILE A 123 0.00 -9.27 9.23
CA ILE A 123 -0.36 -8.38 10.38
C ILE A 123 -0.53 -6.90 10.00
N LEU A 124 -0.24 -6.54 8.75
CA LEU A 124 -0.51 -5.20 8.22
C LEU A 124 -2.01 -5.04 7.92
#